data_AF-A0A7S4HX44-F1
#
_entry.id   AF-A0A7S4HX44-F1
#
_cell.length_a   1.000
_cell.length_b   1.000
_cell.length_c   1.000
_cell.angle_alpha   90.00
_cell.angle_beta   90.00
_cell.angle_gamma   90.00
#
_symmetry.space_group_name_H-M   'P 1'
#
loop_
_entity.id
_entity.type
_entity.pdbx_description
1 polymer ?
#
loop_
_entity_poly.entity_id
_entity_poly.type
_entity_poly.pdbx_seq_one_letter_code
_entity_poly.pdbx_strand_id
1 'polypeptide(L)'
;MMTSSLTLLLALSSVIRPAAPLALNCQHRNANPATGVSNSKTMDRRMAAGAMAGAGLFPALLAPSRPASAVQQREELHAPIPDWVAANLHGGRVTVLPNWLPPSLLSSLRSDARALFAEGGHFQPDALAAYSIKKQRQSRSGSGNEKIIDAAYDRTIMPSFFASTGKEGPFANFDGLGDGQSRKQFAALMESVRTQLTADLGRPTLGTLNRERTNEMSYSRYGPGAFLPRHTDEHHGELKKAHPVASGDENLKRVTMSKSSTDKTDASDSLATTVASDKPTRRSVTWLVYLNDDDWNADVDGGHLRVHERAAFSEQPVGARGADLQVGWLKATDSLPEQPVFLDASLPGRSNCALYCCEGGAETNKSVNDNGRRRNLGKPFPSNPGLFLAGGDALARNLLIRAAGGSESDAERFHLVDAPKSAASRYLPSPGPEGEDGGERVLDIPPKGGTLVLFDSVSLPHEVLASVGRERLAATGWFHEMVYPPGVHSSQTI
;
A
#
# COMPACT_ATOMS: atom_id res chain seq x y z
N MET A 1 -8.00 -57.28 -53.82
CA MET A 1 -7.25 -58.21 -52.94
C MET A 1 -6.28 -57.35 -52.15
N MET A 2 -6.31 -57.11 -50.84
CA MET A 2 -6.98 -57.65 -49.63
C MET A 2 -7.22 -56.43 -48.68
N THR A 3 -8.44 -56.13 -48.18
CA THR A 3 -9.02 -56.49 -46.86
C THR A 3 -8.03 -56.38 -45.68
N SER A 4 -8.15 -55.35 -44.83
CA SER A 4 -8.89 -55.30 -43.54
C SER A 4 -8.07 -55.75 -42.32
N SER A 5 -7.95 -54.89 -41.30
CA SER A 5 -8.55 -55.14 -39.97
C SER A 5 -8.18 -54.04 -38.96
N LEU A 6 -9.23 -53.53 -38.34
CA LEU A 6 -9.29 -52.55 -37.26
C LEU A 6 -9.51 -53.37 -35.96
N THR A 7 -8.67 -53.20 -34.93
CA THR A 7 -8.87 -53.85 -33.63
C THR A 7 -9.17 -52.80 -32.56
N LEU A 8 -10.40 -52.90 -32.05
CA LEU A 8 -11.01 -52.18 -30.94
C LEU A 8 -10.59 -52.85 -29.61
N LEU A 9 -10.20 -52.07 -28.60
CA LEU A 9 -10.13 -52.55 -27.21
C LEU A 9 -10.88 -51.59 -26.29
N LEU A 10 -11.95 -52.10 -25.68
CA LEU A 10 -12.74 -51.52 -24.60
C LEU A 10 -12.31 -52.16 -23.27
N ALA A 11 -12.11 -51.36 -22.22
CA ALA A 11 -12.25 -51.81 -20.83
C ALA A 11 -12.49 -50.64 -19.85
N LEU A 12 -13.71 -50.61 -19.29
CA LEU A 12 -14.11 -50.36 -17.89
C LEU A 12 -13.50 -49.14 -17.16
N SER A 13 -14.21 -48.02 -17.01
CA SER A 13 -15.24 -47.73 -15.99
C SER A 13 -14.85 -48.07 -14.53
N SER A 14 -14.33 -47.07 -13.82
CA SER A 14 -14.44 -46.97 -12.36
C SER A 14 -14.81 -45.55 -11.95
N VAL A 15 -15.79 -45.51 -11.06
CA VAL A 15 -16.59 -44.38 -10.59
C VAL A 15 -15.89 -43.74 -9.38
N ILE A 16 -15.56 -42.44 -9.44
CA ILE A 16 -15.40 -41.59 -8.24
C ILE A 16 -16.04 -40.21 -8.52
N ARG A 17 -16.85 -39.79 -7.55
CA ARG A 17 -17.84 -38.69 -7.57
C ARG A 17 -17.21 -37.29 -7.67
N PRO A 18 -17.86 -36.32 -8.34
CA PRO A 18 -17.59 -34.90 -8.08
C PRO A 18 -18.29 -34.46 -6.79
N ALA A 19 -17.56 -33.69 -5.97
CA ALA A 19 -18.11 -32.98 -4.82
C ALA A 19 -19.07 -31.89 -5.29
N ALA A 20 -20.26 -31.86 -4.69
CA ALA A 20 -21.28 -30.84 -4.94
C ALA A 20 -20.88 -29.49 -4.31
N PRO A 21 -21.14 -28.36 -4.97
CA PRO A 21 -21.06 -27.06 -4.32
C PRO A 21 -22.28 -26.86 -3.40
N LEU A 22 -22.03 -26.47 -2.15
CA LEU A 22 -23.03 -25.96 -1.22
C LEU A 22 -23.58 -24.64 -1.75
N ALA A 23 -24.74 -24.70 -2.41
CA ALA A 23 -25.54 -23.53 -2.74
C ALA A 23 -26.23 -23.01 -1.47
N LEU A 24 -25.77 -21.87 -0.96
CA LEU A 24 -26.49 -21.08 0.04
C LEU A 24 -27.70 -20.43 -0.64
N ASN A 25 -28.86 -21.02 -0.36
CA ASN A 25 -30.17 -20.58 -0.82
C ASN A 25 -30.63 -19.35 -0.03
N CYS A 26 -30.30 -18.14 -0.50
CA CYS A 26 -30.91 -16.92 0.00
C CYS A 26 -32.23 -16.66 -0.75
N GLN A 27 -33.34 -17.10 -0.15
CA GLN A 27 -34.67 -16.75 -0.62
C GLN A 27 -34.93 -15.25 -0.37
N HIS A 28 -35.01 -14.47 -1.44
CA HIS A 28 -35.58 -13.12 -1.42
C HIS A 28 -37.07 -13.21 -1.04
N ARG A 29 -37.42 -12.76 0.17
CA ARG A 29 -38.79 -12.38 0.52
C ARG A 29 -39.04 -10.95 0.07
N ASN A 30 -39.86 -10.81 -0.97
CA ASN A 30 -40.54 -9.57 -1.32
C ASN A 30 -41.56 -9.24 -0.23
N ALA A 31 -41.42 -8.08 0.41
CA ALA A 31 -42.50 -7.44 1.14
C ALA A 31 -42.41 -5.92 0.91
N ASN A 32 -43.25 -5.43 0.00
CA ASN A 32 -43.78 -4.07 0.05
C ASN A 32 -44.74 -3.99 1.24
N PRO A 33 -44.81 -2.85 1.94
CA PRO A 33 -45.92 -1.98 1.61
C PRO A 33 -45.58 -0.49 1.57
N ALA A 34 -46.26 0.17 0.65
CA ALA A 34 -46.42 1.60 0.58
C ALA A 34 -47.26 2.16 1.74
N THR A 35 -47.03 3.46 1.99
CA THR A 35 -47.97 4.54 2.35
C THR A 35 -47.63 5.27 3.64
N GLY A 36 -47.71 6.60 3.61
CA GLY A 36 -47.88 7.41 4.82
C GLY A 36 -47.15 8.75 4.82
N VAL A 37 -47.73 9.73 4.14
CA VAL A 37 -47.43 11.16 4.25
C VAL A 37 -47.69 11.65 5.68
N SER A 38 -46.81 12.47 6.28
CA SER A 38 -47.24 13.68 7.01
C SER A 38 -46.09 14.67 7.24
N ASN A 39 -46.25 15.86 6.69
CA ASN A 39 -45.59 17.09 7.13
C ASN A 39 -46.13 17.51 8.50
N SER A 40 -45.26 17.93 9.42
CA SER A 40 -45.62 18.94 10.42
C SER A 40 -44.41 19.81 10.79
N LYS A 41 -44.49 21.07 10.39
CA LYS A 41 -43.81 22.21 11.01
C LYS A 41 -44.45 22.51 12.37
N THR A 42 -43.66 22.84 13.39
CA THR A 42 -43.88 23.87 14.43
C THR A 42 -42.66 23.84 15.38
N MET A 43 -41.81 24.87 15.38
CA MET A 43 -41.83 26.07 16.23
C MET A 43 -41.35 25.89 17.69
N ASP A 44 -40.25 26.61 17.98
CA ASP A 44 -39.89 27.35 19.19
C ASP A 44 -40.14 26.78 20.59
N ARG A 45 -39.06 26.69 21.38
CA ARG A 45 -38.99 27.41 22.66
C ARG A 45 -37.56 27.59 23.20
N ARG A 46 -37.25 28.85 23.50
CA ARG A 46 -36.15 29.36 24.32
C ARG A 46 -36.35 29.06 25.82
N MET A 47 -35.23 29.24 26.55
CA MET A 47 -35.09 29.58 27.98
C MET A 47 -35.13 28.38 28.97
N ALA A 48 -34.36 28.31 30.05
CA ALA A 48 -33.52 29.28 30.75
C ALA A 48 -32.41 28.57 31.56
N ALA A 49 -31.40 29.37 31.91
CA ALA A 49 -30.42 29.13 32.96
C ALA A 49 -31.06 28.93 34.35
N GLY A 50 -30.35 28.18 35.20
CA GLY A 50 -30.67 28.05 36.63
C GLY A 50 -29.41 27.66 37.40
N ALA A 51 -28.67 28.67 37.85
CA ALA A 51 -27.64 28.55 38.87
C ALA A 51 -28.29 28.36 40.24
N MET A 52 -27.76 27.46 41.07
CA MET A 52 -27.92 27.51 42.52
C MET A 52 -26.63 27.08 43.20
N ALA A 53 -26.05 28.03 43.92
CA ALA A 53 -24.99 27.84 44.89
C ALA A 53 -25.54 27.18 46.16
N GLY A 54 -24.75 26.33 46.79
CA GLY A 54 -25.03 25.76 48.09
C GLY A 54 -23.72 25.51 48.83
N ALA A 55 -23.35 26.48 49.67
CA ALA A 55 -22.22 26.38 50.59
C ALA A 55 -22.54 25.41 51.74
N GLY A 56 -21.62 24.51 52.05
CA GLY A 56 -21.66 23.62 53.21
C GLY A 56 -20.26 23.38 53.75
N LEU A 57 -19.91 24.08 54.82
CA LEU A 57 -18.69 23.95 55.63
C LEU A 57 -18.79 22.72 56.54
N PHE A 58 -17.84 21.79 56.44
CA PHE A 58 -17.42 20.91 57.55
C PHE A 58 -15.94 20.52 57.38
N PRO A 59 -15.07 20.66 58.41
CA PRO A 59 -13.70 20.19 58.37
C PRO A 59 -13.63 18.78 58.95
N ALA A 60 -13.39 17.78 58.11
CA ALA A 60 -12.97 16.45 58.56
C ALA A 60 -11.49 16.28 58.25
N LEU A 61 -10.68 16.22 59.30
CA LEU A 61 -9.28 15.80 59.29
C LEU A 61 -9.18 14.39 58.68
N LEU A 62 -8.84 14.32 57.40
CA LEU A 62 -8.41 13.08 56.75
C LEU A 62 -6.88 13.08 56.71
N ALA A 63 -6.31 12.02 57.29
CA ALA A 63 -4.89 11.71 57.26
C ALA A 63 -4.34 11.75 55.82
N PRO A 64 -3.05 12.06 55.62
CA PRO A 64 -2.44 12.00 54.29
C PRO A 64 -2.47 10.55 53.80
N SER A 65 -3.45 10.23 52.96
CA SER A 65 -3.41 9.06 52.12
C SER A 65 -2.16 9.19 51.26
N ARG A 66 -1.17 8.32 51.52
CA ARG A 66 -0.05 8.06 50.61
C ARG A 66 -0.59 8.10 49.18
N PRO A 67 0.01 8.86 48.25
CA PRO A 67 -0.33 8.68 46.85
C PRO A 67 -0.06 7.20 46.57
N ALA A 68 -1.14 6.44 46.32
CA ALA A 68 -1.03 5.14 45.71
C ALA A 68 -0.13 5.39 44.51
N SER A 69 1.08 4.80 44.54
CA SER A 69 1.97 4.85 43.40
C SER A 69 1.11 4.51 42.20
N ALA A 70 1.00 5.46 41.29
CA ALA A 70 0.51 5.22 39.95
C ALA A 70 1.50 4.23 39.35
N VAL A 71 1.35 2.96 39.73
CA VAL A 71 1.60 1.82 38.88
C VAL A 71 0.56 2.01 37.79
N GLN A 72 0.84 2.96 36.88
CA GLN A 72 0.33 2.91 35.54
C GLN A 72 0.61 1.47 35.14
N GLN A 73 -0.45 0.67 35.10
CA GLN A 73 -0.44 -0.52 34.30
C GLN A 73 0.03 -0.03 32.95
N ARG A 74 1.32 -0.25 32.65
CA ARG A 74 1.77 -0.40 31.28
C ARG A 74 0.94 -1.58 30.82
N GLU A 75 -0.26 -1.31 30.31
CA GLU A 75 -0.85 -2.17 29.31
C GLU A 75 0.30 -2.41 28.34
N GLU A 76 0.81 -3.63 28.34
CA GLU A 76 1.85 -4.04 27.41
C GLU A 76 1.28 -3.72 26.03
N LEU A 77 1.79 -2.63 25.44
CA LEU A 77 1.47 -2.17 24.10
C LEU A 77 2.12 -3.15 23.11
N HIS A 78 1.64 -4.38 23.13
CA HIS A 78 1.97 -5.42 22.20
C HIS A 78 0.64 -5.92 21.65
N ALA A 79 0.19 -5.32 20.55
CA ALA A 79 -0.65 -6.04 19.61
C ALA A 79 0.28 -6.65 18.56
N PRO A 80 0.94 -7.79 18.86
CA PRO A 80 1.79 -8.46 17.88
C PRO A 80 0.97 -8.80 16.65
N ILE A 81 1.60 -8.79 15.48
CA ILE A 81 0.97 -9.38 14.31
C ILE A 81 1.12 -10.90 14.38
N PRO A 82 0.15 -11.70 13.90
CA PRO A 82 0.29 -13.15 13.87
C PRO A 82 1.42 -13.62 12.93
N ASP A 83 2.06 -14.75 13.24
CA ASP A 83 3.18 -15.31 12.45
C ASP A 83 2.83 -15.58 10.98
N TRP A 84 1.55 -15.87 10.69
CA TRP A 84 1.09 -16.11 9.31
C TRP A 84 1.13 -14.85 8.42
N VAL A 85 1.24 -13.66 9.01
CA VAL A 85 1.27 -12.40 8.26
C VAL A 85 2.47 -12.34 7.33
N ALA A 86 3.65 -12.77 7.80
CA ALA A 86 4.86 -12.77 7.00
C ALA A 86 4.76 -13.72 5.80
N ALA A 87 4.16 -14.90 5.99
CA ALA A 87 3.90 -15.83 4.89
C ALA A 87 3.01 -15.20 3.82
N ASN A 88 1.91 -14.54 4.21
CA ASN A 88 1.04 -13.83 3.27
C ASN A 88 1.80 -12.75 2.49
N LEU A 89 2.58 -11.91 3.17
CA LEU A 89 3.37 -10.87 2.52
C LEU A 89 4.40 -11.47 1.55
N HIS A 90 5.10 -12.55 1.93
CA HIS A 90 6.03 -13.27 1.05
C HIS A 90 5.35 -13.84 -0.20
N GLY A 91 4.12 -14.34 -0.07
CA GLY A 91 3.33 -14.83 -1.19
C GLY A 91 2.72 -13.73 -2.06
N GLY A 92 2.89 -12.45 -1.69
CA GLY A 92 2.25 -11.29 -2.31
C GLY A 92 0.74 -11.26 -2.14
N ARG A 93 0.30 -11.58 -0.92
CA ARG A 93 -1.07 -11.43 -0.45
C ARG A 93 -1.19 -10.19 0.41
N VAL A 94 -2.41 -9.66 0.47
CA VAL A 94 -2.77 -8.70 1.51
C VAL A 94 -3.03 -9.43 2.83
N THR A 95 -2.69 -8.78 3.92
CA THR A 95 -3.09 -9.18 5.27
C THR A 95 -4.10 -8.18 5.80
N VAL A 96 -5.19 -8.68 6.39
CA VAL A 96 -6.24 -7.86 7.02
C VAL A 96 -6.46 -8.36 8.44
N LEU A 97 -6.24 -7.48 9.41
CA LEU A 97 -6.37 -7.74 10.84
C LEU A 97 -7.48 -6.82 11.41
N PRO A 98 -8.74 -7.31 11.49
CA PRO A 98 -9.83 -6.53 12.05
C PRO A 98 -9.65 -6.35 13.57
N ASN A 99 -10.17 -5.23 14.11
CA ASN A 99 -10.09 -4.92 15.55
C ASN A 99 -8.66 -4.97 16.11
N TRP A 100 -7.66 -4.67 15.29
CA TRP A 100 -6.26 -4.72 15.68
C TRP A 100 -5.89 -3.52 16.56
N LEU A 101 -6.40 -2.32 16.23
CA LEU A 101 -6.13 -1.13 17.01
C LEU A 101 -7.01 -1.11 18.28
N PRO A 102 -6.43 -0.90 19.48
CA PRO A 102 -7.21 -0.82 20.73
C PRO A 102 -8.33 0.23 20.61
N PRO A 103 -9.57 -0.06 21.08
CA PRO A 103 -10.72 0.83 20.90
C PRO A 103 -10.52 2.26 21.44
N SER A 104 -9.83 2.40 22.58
CA SER A 104 -9.48 3.70 23.16
C SER A 104 -8.59 4.52 22.22
N LEU A 105 -7.51 3.91 21.72
CA LEU A 105 -6.57 4.54 20.80
C LEU A 105 -7.22 4.84 19.44
N LEU A 106 -8.08 3.95 18.93
CA LEU A 106 -8.89 4.19 17.72
C LEU A 106 -9.76 5.45 17.86
N SER A 107 -10.51 5.55 18.97
CA SER A 107 -11.38 6.70 19.23
C SER A 107 -10.57 8.00 19.29
N SER A 108 -9.44 8.00 20.01
CA SER A 108 -8.57 9.17 20.13
C SER A 108 -7.97 9.60 18.79
N LEU A 109 -7.37 8.68 18.03
CA LEU A 109 -6.79 9.00 16.71
C LEU A 109 -7.85 9.48 15.71
N ARG A 110 -9.05 8.90 15.74
CA ARG A 110 -10.19 9.33 14.91
C ARG A 110 -10.61 10.76 15.25
N SER A 111 -10.77 11.05 16.54
CA SER A 111 -11.14 12.39 17.02
C SER A 111 -10.07 13.42 16.67
N ASP A 112 -8.80 13.08 16.86
CA ASP A 112 -7.65 13.91 16.52
C ASP A 112 -7.60 14.26 15.03
N ALA A 113 -7.68 13.25 14.15
CA ALA A 113 -7.68 13.45 12.71
C ALA A 113 -8.83 14.37 12.25
N ARG A 114 -10.04 14.22 12.82
CA ARG A 114 -11.21 15.07 12.52
C ARG A 114 -11.01 16.50 13.01
N ALA A 115 -10.53 16.68 14.23
CA ALA A 115 -10.29 18.00 14.81
C ALA A 115 -9.25 18.78 13.98
N LEU A 116 -8.11 18.15 13.68
CA LEU A 116 -7.03 18.75 12.90
C LEU A 116 -7.42 19.05 11.45
N PHE A 117 -8.32 18.26 10.86
CA PHE A 117 -8.89 18.56 9.55
C PHE A 117 -9.83 19.77 9.61
N ALA A 118 -10.70 19.83 10.62
CA ALA A 118 -11.67 20.92 10.81
C ALA A 118 -11.02 22.27 11.15
N GLU A 119 -9.92 22.27 11.92
CA GLU A 119 -9.11 23.47 12.19
C GLU A 119 -8.49 24.05 10.91
N GLY A 120 -8.23 23.20 9.92
CA GLY A 120 -7.62 23.57 8.65
C GLY A 120 -6.11 23.79 8.74
N GLY A 121 -5.44 23.94 7.60
CA GLY A 121 -4.01 24.28 7.52
C GLY A 121 -3.02 23.13 7.80
N HIS A 122 -3.44 22.03 8.42
CA HIS A 122 -2.59 20.86 8.67
C HIS A 122 -2.63 19.81 7.56
N PHE A 123 -3.79 19.70 6.89
CA PHE A 123 -3.98 18.83 5.76
C PHE A 123 -3.63 19.55 4.46
N GLN A 124 -2.93 18.85 3.57
CA GLN A 124 -2.61 19.32 2.23
C GLN A 124 -3.22 18.38 1.18
N PRO A 125 -3.54 18.87 -0.03
CA PRO A 125 -3.93 18.00 -1.12
C PRO A 125 -2.89 16.90 -1.34
N ASP A 126 -3.37 15.68 -1.50
CA ASP A 126 -2.52 14.55 -1.88
C ASP A 126 -1.78 14.85 -3.20
N ALA A 127 -0.56 14.34 -3.37
CA ALA A 127 0.30 14.69 -4.50
C ALA A 127 -0.37 14.42 -5.86
N LEU A 128 -1.08 13.28 -5.99
CA LEU A 128 -1.79 12.91 -7.21
C LEU A 128 -3.05 13.76 -7.43
N ALA A 129 -3.71 14.21 -6.35
CA ALA A 129 -4.80 15.17 -6.44
C ALA A 129 -4.30 16.55 -6.88
N ALA A 130 -3.15 17.00 -6.35
CA ALA A 130 -2.54 18.28 -6.69
C ALA A 130 -2.17 18.39 -8.19
N TYR A 131 -1.68 17.32 -8.80
CA TYR A 131 -1.41 17.28 -10.25
C TYR A 131 -2.68 17.48 -11.08
N SER A 132 -3.77 16.82 -10.70
CA SER A 132 -5.04 16.90 -11.42
C SER A 132 -5.65 18.30 -11.31
N ILE A 133 -5.59 18.91 -10.12
CA ILE A 133 -6.04 20.30 -9.89
C ILE A 133 -5.24 21.29 -10.74
N LYS A 134 -3.91 21.12 -10.84
CA LYS A 134 -3.07 21.99 -11.69
C LYS A 134 -3.47 21.91 -13.16
N LYS A 135 -3.72 20.70 -13.68
CA LYS A 135 -4.15 20.49 -15.07
C LYS A 135 -5.51 21.13 -15.36
N GLN A 136 -6.47 21.02 -14.42
CA GLN A 136 -7.78 21.69 -14.55
C GLN A 136 -7.68 23.22 -14.51
N ARG A 137 -6.75 23.79 -13.72
CA ARG A 137 -6.53 25.25 -13.70
C ARG A 137 -5.97 25.77 -15.02
N GLN A 138 -5.09 25.02 -15.66
CA GLN A 138 -4.51 25.39 -16.95
C GLN A 138 -5.55 25.38 -18.08
N SER A 139 -6.56 24.51 -18.03
CA SER A 139 -7.59 24.44 -19.08
C SER A 139 -8.72 25.47 -18.92
N ARG A 140 -8.86 26.09 -17.75
CA ARG A 140 -10.00 26.97 -17.38
C ARG A 140 -9.65 28.46 -17.25
N SER A 141 -8.55 28.92 -17.82
CA SER A 141 -8.09 30.32 -17.73
C SER A 141 -9.00 31.38 -18.40
N GLY A 142 -10.30 31.12 -18.61
CA GLY A 142 -11.18 31.93 -19.44
C GLY A 142 -12.44 32.55 -18.79
N SER A 143 -12.91 32.13 -17.60
CA SER A 143 -14.10 32.78 -17.03
C SER A 143 -14.19 32.60 -15.51
N GLY A 144 -14.32 33.71 -14.78
CA GLY A 144 -14.27 33.82 -13.31
C GLY A 144 -15.42 33.20 -12.53
N ASN A 145 -15.80 31.95 -12.83
CA ASN A 145 -16.75 31.21 -12.00
C ASN A 145 -16.04 30.40 -10.90
N GLU A 146 -16.74 30.32 -9.78
CA GLU A 146 -16.40 29.63 -8.55
C GLU A 146 -15.75 28.25 -8.81
N LYS A 147 -14.65 27.98 -8.11
CA LYS A 147 -13.84 26.76 -8.29
C LYS A 147 -14.60 25.56 -7.74
N ILE A 148 -15.42 24.92 -8.58
CA ILE A 148 -15.93 23.58 -8.31
C ILE A 148 -14.73 22.64 -8.29
N ILE A 149 -14.27 22.27 -7.10
CA ILE A 149 -13.31 21.18 -6.92
C ILE A 149 -14.07 19.91 -7.27
N ASP A 150 -13.56 19.19 -8.27
CA ASP A 150 -14.09 17.89 -8.63
C ASP A 150 -13.92 16.94 -7.43
N ALA A 151 -15.04 16.43 -6.93
CA ALA A 151 -15.12 15.59 -5.74
C ALA A 151 -14.19 14.37 -5.82
N ALA A 152 -13.89 13.89 -7.02
CA ALA A 152 -12.93 12.82 -7.27
C ALA A 152 -11.53 13.10 -6.69
N TYR A 153 -11.16 14.37 -6.57
CA TYR A 153 -9.84 14.82 -6.11
C TYR A 153 -9.87 15.43 -4.71
N ASP A 154 -10.98 15.29 -3.97
CA ASP A 154 -11.10 15.76 -2.58
C ASP A 154 -10.37 14.81 -1.62
N ARG A 155 -9.04 14.74 -1.79
CA ARG A 155 -8.14 13.89 -1.02
C ARG A 155 -7.06 14.72 -0.40
N THR A 156 -6.89 14.56 0.89
CA THR A 156 -5.90 15.31 1.65
C THR A 156 -5.14 14.40 2.59
N ILE A 157 -3.88 14.75 2.84
CA ILE A 157 -3.01 14.07 3.78
C ILE A 157 -2.45 15.05 4.81
N MET A 158 -2.20 14.56 6.01
CA MET A 158 -1.44 15.23 7.06
C MET A 158 -0.16 14.40 7.31
N PRO A 159 0.98 14.75 6.68
CA PRO A 159 2.17 13.89 6.67
C PRO A 159 3.03 14.05 7.91
N SER A 160 3.86 13.04 8.22
CA SER A 160 4.90 13.08 9.26
C SER A 160 6.16 13.78 8.79
N PHE A 161 6.40 13.85 7.49
CA PHE A 161 7.44 14.67 6.89
C PHE A 161 7.12 15.00 5.42
N PHE A 162 7.73 16.05 4.92
CA PHE A 162 7.64 16.47 3.52
C PHE A 162 8.91 16.02 2.78
N ALA A 163 8.86 14.93 2.01
CA ALA A 163 10.08 14.38 1.41
C ALA A 163 10.79 15.38 0.48
N SER A 164 10.03 16.23 -0.22
CA SER A 164 10.58 17.33 -1.04
C SER A 164 11.44 18.35 -0.29
N THR A 165 11.22 18.55 1.01
CA THR A 165 11.98 19.56 1.80
C THR A 165 12.80 18.93 2.94
N GLY A 166 12.58 17.63 3.22
CA GLY A 166 13.13 16.97 4.39
C GLY A 166 12.71 17.63 5.72
N LYS A 167 11.60 18.36 5.76
CA LYS A 167 11.07 18.93 7.00
C LYS A 167 10.07 17.98 7.63
N GLU A 168 10.02 17.95 8.95
CA GLU A 168 8.95 17.28 9.67
C GLU A 168 7.60 17.90 9.33
N GLY A 169 6.59 17.04 9.30
CA GLY A 169 5.22 17.38 9.00
C GLY A 169 4.35 17.37 10.26
N PRO A 170 3.13 17.91 10.15
CA PRO A 170 2.24 18.08 11.29
C PRO A 170 1.94 16.79 12.06
N PHE A 171 1.94 15.62 11.40
CA PHE A 171 1.70 14.35 12.09
C PHE A 171 2.76 14.03 13.15
N ALA A 172 4.02 14.41 12.91
CA ALA A 172 5.13 14.16 13.82
C ALA A 172 5.23 15.18 14.97
N ASN A 173 4.43 16.27 14.95
CA ASN A 173 4.42 17.26 16.02
C ASN A 173 3.63 16.73 17.22
N PHE A 174 4.25 15.91 18.07
CA PHE A 174 3.57 15.27 19.21
C PHE A 174 3.33 16.19 20.40
N ASP A 175 4.10 17.28 20.54
CA ASP A 175 4.04 18.13 21.74
C ASP A 175 3.20 19.39 21.54
N GLY A 176 2.93 19.79 20.29
CA GLY A 176 2.33 21.09 19.98
C GLY A 176 1.09 21.06 19.10
N LEU A 177 0.56 19.89 18.74
CA LEU A 177 -0.59 19.81 17.83
C LEU A 177 -1.54 18.65 18.20
N GLY A 178 -2.83 18.94 18.35
CA GLY A 178 -3.88 17.94 18.59
C GLY A 178 -3.57 16.97 19.74
N ASP A 179 -4.02 15.73 19.62
CA ASP A 179 -3.69 14.61 20.50
C ASP A 179 -2.40 13.92 20.06
N GLY A 180 -1.28 14.62 20.23
CA GLY A 180 0.04 14.09 19.90
C GLY A 180 0.45 12.89 20.75
N GLN A 181 -0.11 12.71 21.95
CA GLN A 181 0.17 11.55 22.79
C GLN A 181 -0.40 10.25 22.19
N SER A 182 -1.64 10.29 21.68
CA SER A 182 -2.21 9.15 20.95
C SER A 182 -1.41 8.83 19.69
N ARG A 183 -0.96 9.85 18.93
CA ARG A 183 -0.09 9.63 17.76
C ARG A 183 1.26 9.01 18.14
N LYS A 184 1.84 9.39 19.29
CA LYS A 184 3.08 8.80 19.82
C LYS A 184 2.90 7.34 20.23
N GLN A 185 1.79 7.01 20.89
CA GLN A 185 1.43 5.61 21.22
C GLN A 185 1.26 4.77 19.94
N PHE A 186 0.58 5.33 18.94
CA PHE A 186 0.40 4.69 17.64
C PHE A 186 1.73 4.46 16.92
N ALA A 187 2.63 5.44 16.91
CA ALA A 187 3.96 5.29 16.32
C ALA A 187 4.78 4.18 16.98
N ALA A 188 4.71 4.03 18.31
CA ALA A 188 5.37 2.94 19.04
C ALA A 188 4.79 1.56 18.67
N LEU A 189 3.47 1.49 18.45
CA LEU A 189 2.82 0.26 17.99
C LEU A 189 3.29 -0.12 16.57
N MET A 190 3.34 0.84 15.64
CA MET A 190 3.85 0.58 14.29
C MET A 190 5.33 0.21 14.27
N GLU A 191 6.13 0.76 15.19
CA GLU A 191 7.54 0.37 15.36
C GLU A 191 7.69 -1.09 15.80
N SER A 192 6.79 -1.57 16.65
CA SER A 192 6.75 -2.98 17.07
C SER A 192 6.41 -3.89 15.89
N VAL A 193 5.42 -3.52 15.07
CA VAL A 193 5.08 -4.25 13.82
C VAL A 193 6.29 -4.28 12.87
N ARG A 194 6.98 -3.16 12.69
CA ARG A 194 8.17 -3.09 11.84
C ARG A 194 9.28 -4.00 12.34
N THR A 195 9.52 -4.00 13.64
CA THR A 195 10.55 -4.84 14.29
C THR A 195 10.26 -6.32 14.06
N GLN A 196 9.00 -6.74 14.26
CA GLN A 196 8.57 -8.11 14.02
C GLN A 196 8.73 -8.50 12.55
N LEU A 197 8.20 -7.68 11.61
CA LEU A 197 8.33 -7.94 10.17
C LEU A 197 9.79 -7.97 9.68
N THR A 198 10.70 -7.24 10.32
CA THR A 198 12.12 -7.26 9.96
C THR A 198 12.71 -8.66 10.13
N ALA A 199 12.37 -9.33 11.24
CA ALA A 199 12.78 -10.69 11.52
C ALA A 199 12.03 -11.68 10.62
N ASP A 200 10.70 -11.60 10.61
CA ASP A 200 9.86 -12.62 9.96
C ASP A 200 9.99 -12.63 8.43
N LEU A 201 10.25 -11.47 7.81
CA LEU A 201 10.46 -11.37 6.36
C LEU A 201 11.91 -11.64 5.93
N GLY A 202 12.85 -11.77 6.87
CA GLY A 202 14.28 -11.84 6.56
C GLY A 202 14.79 -10.59 5.82
N ARG A 203 14.20 -9.42 6.10
CA ARG A 203 14.54 -8.12 5.47
C ARG A 203 15.26 -7.22 6.49
N PRO A 204 16.54 -7.44 6.81
CA PRO A 204 17.24 -6.73 7.89
C PRO A 204 17.31 -5.20 7.69
N THR A 205 17.22 -4.73 6.44
CA THR A 205 17.21 -3.30 6.13
C THR A 205 15.88 -2.60 6.43
N LEU A 206 14.84 -3.35 6.77
CA LEU A 206 13.55 -2.82 7.21
C LEU A 206 13.65 -2.20 8.62
N GLY A 207 14.40 -2.85 9.53
CA GLY A 207 14.55 -2.43 10.94
C GLY A 207 15.84 -1.67 11.26
N THR A 208 16.89 -1.80 10.44
CA THR A 208 18.19 -1.12 10.67
C THR A 208 18.18 0.36 10.30
N LEU A 209 17.08 0.85 9.74
CA LEU A 209 16.86 2.25 9.44
C LEU A 209 16.60 3.03 10.74
N ASN A 210 17.68 3.29 11.47
CA ASN A 210 17.72 4.05 12.72
C ASN A 210 17.63 5.58 12.47
N ARG A 211 16.86 6.00 11.45
CA ARG A 211 16.63 7.42 11.21
C ARG A 211 15.31 7.82 11.81
N GLU A 212 15.30 9.01 12.40
CA GLU A 212 14.12 9.74 12.92
C GLU A 212 12.97 9.87 11.89
N ARG A 213 13.20 9.52 10.62
CA ARG A 213 12.32 9.79 9.47
C ARG A 213 11.96 8.57 8.63
N THR A 214 12.04 7.36 9.20
CA THR A 214 11.97 6.13 8.38
C THR A 214 10.57 5.57 8.20
N ASN A 215 9.61 6.09 8.96
CA ASN A 215 8.21 5.78 8.80
C ASN A 215 7.54 7.01 8.19
N GLU A 216 7.28 6.95 6.89
CA GLU A 216 6.33 7.84 6.23
C GLU A 216 4.97 7.53 6.86
N MET A 217 4.52 8.33 7.83
CA MET A 217 3.23 8.16 8.51
C MET A 217 2.36 9.37 8.18
N SER A 218 1.06 9.16 8.03
CA SER A 218 0.15 10.25 7.75
C SER A 218 -1.26 9.93 8.20
N TYR A 219 -2.05 10.96 8.49
CA TYR A 219 -3.50 10.81 8.30
C TYR A 219 -3.83 11.03 6.84
N SER A 220 -4.69 10.17 6.31
CA SER A 220 -5.29 10.33 4.99
C SER A 220 -6.80 10.52 5.14
N ARG A 221 -7.34 11.46 4.38
CA ARG A 221 -8.76 11.79 4.34
C ARG A 221 -9.24 11.82 2.90
N TYR A 222 -10.35 11.15 2.66
CA TYR A 222 -11.05 11.08 1.37
C TYR A 222 -12.47 11.61 1.56
N GLY A 223 -12.82 12.67 0.84
CA GLY A 223 -14.17 13.22 0.87
C GLY A 223 -15.15 12.40 0.06
N PRO A 224 -16.47 12.65 0.19
CA PRO A 224 -17.47 11.99 -0.62
C PRO A 224 -17.17 12.12 -2.12
N GLY A 225 -17.12 11.00 -2.82
CA GLY A 225 -16.77 10.91 -4.25
C GLY A 225 -15.28 10.78 -4.55
N ALA A 226 -14.41 11.00 -3.56
CA ALA A 226 -12.96 10.91 -3.76
C ALA A 226 -12.51 9.45 -3.86
N PHE A 227 -11.62 9.17 -4.82
CA PHE A 227 -11.10 7.82 -5.08
C PHE A 227 -9.62 7.88 -5.44
N LEU A 228 -8.90 6.75 -5.34
CA LEU A 228 -7.51 6.63 -5.79
C LEU A 228 -7.43 5.52 -6.85
N PRO A 229 -7.06 5.83 -8.10
CA PRO A 229 -6.97 4.80 -9.14
C PRO A 229 -5.95 3.71 -8.80
N ARG A 230 -6.05 2.60 -9.53
CA ARG A 230 -5.11 1.47 -9.43
C ARG A 230 -3.66 1.92 -9.59
N HIS A 231 -2.81 1.48 -8.66
CA HIS A 231 -1.38 1.73 -8.61
C HIS A 231 -0.67 0.70 -7.72
N THR A 232 0.66 0.73 -7.72
CA THR A 232 1.50 0.18 -6.63
C THR A 232 2.15 1.33 -5.87
N ASP A 233 2.49 1.12 -4.60
CA ASP A 233 3.04 2.19 -3.75
C ASP A 233 4.52 2.45 -3.96
N GLU A 234 5.25 1.44 -4.45
CA GLU A 234 6.62 1.54 -4.91
C GLU A 234 6.71 1.17 -6.39
N HIS A 235 7.56 1.87 -7.12
CA HIS A 235 7.74 1.67 -8.56
C HIS A 235 9.22 1.70 -8.94
N HIS A 236 9.57 1.02 -10.02
CA HIS A 236 10.94 1.05 -10.55
C HIS A 236 11.32 2.45 -11.06
N GLY A 237 12.16 3.16 -10.30
CA GLY A 237 12.65 4.49 -10.67
C GLY A 237 13.48 4.48 -11.95
N GLU A 238 14.23 3.40 -12.20
CA GLU A 238 15.08 3.19 -13.39
C GLU A 238 14.27 3.16 -14.68
N LEU A 239 13.07 2.55 -14.66
CA LEU A 239 12.14 2.62 -15.80
C LEU A 239 11.59 4.04 -16.01
N LYS A 240 11.63 4.87 -14.97
CA LYS A 240 11.16 6.28 -14.99
C LYS A 240 12.25 7.31 -15.26
N LYS A 241 13.55 6.97 -15.15
CA LYS A 241 14.69 7.92 -15.29
C LYS A 241 14.74 8.68 -16.63
N ALA A 242 13.91 8.30 -17.60
CA ALA A 242 13.79 8.99 -18.89
C ALA A 242 12.50 9.83 -19.05
N HIS A 243 11.59 9.91 -18.05
CA HIS A 243 10.38 10.74 -18.17
C HIS A 243 9.99 11.47 -16.86
N PRO A 244 10.17 12.80 -16.76
CA PRO A 244 9.99 13.57 -15.52
C PRO A 244 8.53 13.69 -15.01
N VAL A 245 7.53 13.33 -15.81
CA VAL A 245 6.10 13.53 -15.46
C VAL A 245 5.45 12.30 -14.79
N ALA A 246 6.05 11.11 -14.92
CA ALA A 246 5.47 9.84 -14.42
C ALA A 246 6.08 9.36 -13.09
N SER A 247 7.18 9.95 -12.66
CA SER A 247 7.67 9.83 -11.29
C SER A 247 6.91 10.84 -10.43
N GLY A 248 6.16 10.38 -9.43
CA GLY A 248 5.99 11.21 -8.24
C GLY A 248 7.39 11.72 -7.87
N ASP A 249 7.58 13.03 -8.02
CA ASP A 249 8.84 13.74 -8.28
C ASP A 249 9.86 13.68 -7.12
N GLU A 250 9.61 12.85 -6.11
CA GLU A 250 10.32 12.87 -4.84
C GLU A 250 11.62 12.07 -4.85
N ASN A 251 11.67 10.87 -5.45
CA ASN A 251 12.91 10.09 -5.51
C ASN A 251 13.97 10.72 -6.44
N LEU A 252 13.56 11.33 -7.56
CA LEU A 252 14.48 12.03 -8.46
C LEU A 252 15.04 13.31 -7.81
N LYS A 253 14.20 14.08 -7.09
CA LYS A 253 14.65 15.23 -6.29
C LYS A 253 15.60 14.80 -5.18
N ARG A 254 15.34 13.68 -4.50
CA ARG A 254 16.23 13.12 -3.45
C ARG A 254 17.63 12.84 -4.00
N VAL A 255 17.71 12.20 -5.17
CA VAL A 255 18.99 11.90 -5.85
C VAL A 255 19.68 13.16 -6.40
N THR A 256 18.91 14.16 -6.83
CA THR A 256 19.49 15.39 -7.41
C THR A 256 19.97 16.36 -6.34
N MET A 257 19.24 16.49 -5.21
CA MET A 257 19.66 17.33 -4.09
C MET A 257 20.88 16.78 -3.35
N SER A 258 21.09 15.46 -3.32
CA SER A 258 22.34 14.90 -2.77
C SER A 258 23.57 15.26 -3.60
N LYS A 259 23.39 15.65 -4.87
CA LYS A 259 24.49 16.03 -5.77
C LYS A 259 24.80 17.53 -5.76
N SER A 260 23.83 18.39 -5.43
CA SER A 260 24.05 19.84 -5.44
C SER A 260 24.74 20.39 -4.20
N SER A 261 24.84 19.61 -3.12
CA SER A 261 25.48 20.05 -1.86
C SER A 261 26.98 19.78 -1.78
N THR A 262 27.60 19.19 -2.82
CA THR A 262 28.99 18.71 -2.76
C THR A 262 30.01 19.62 -3.45
N ASP A 263 29.60 20.69 -4.13
CA ASP A 263 30.48 21.49 -5.02
C ASP A 263 30.85 22.90 -4.51
N LYS A 264 30.74 23.16 -3.19
CA LYS A 264 31.29 24.38 -2.58
C LYS A 264 32.13 24.06 -1.36
N THR A 265 33.37 23.66 -1.58
CA THR A 265 34.40 23.66 -0.54
C THR A 265 35.29 24.89 -0.71
N ASP A 266 35.00 25.94 0.06
CA ASP A 266 36.04 26.82 0.57
C ASP A 266 36.85 26.01 1.60
N ALA A 267 38.16 25.94 1.41
CA ALA A 267 39.07 25.19 2.26
C ALA A 267 39.16 25.85 3.64
N SER A 268 38.45 25.32 4.64
CA SER A 268 38.85 25.51 6.04
C SER A 268 38.66 24.23 6.84
N ASP A 269 39.74 23.84 7.52
CA ASP A 269 39.87 22.71 8.44
C ASP A 269 38.78 22.76 9.50
N SER A 270 37.74 21.94 9.33
CA SER A 270 36.91 21.51 10.44
C SER A 270 36.69 20.02 10.31
N LEU A 271 36.95 19.30 11.41
CA LEU A 271 36.64 17.90 11.63
C LEU A 271 35.10 17.73 11.67
N ALA A 272 34.42 18.10 10.60
CA ALA A 272 32.99 17.99 10.48
C ALA A 272 32.67 16.51 10.27
N THR A 273 31.99 15.93 11.26
CA THR A 273 31.23 14.69 11.15
C THR A 273 30.51 14.71 9.81
N THR A 274 31.04 14.00 8.82
CA THR A 274 30.42 13.86 7.51
C THR A 274 29.04 13.28 7.74
N VAL A 275 28.01 14.13 7.65
CA VAL A 275 26.62 13.72 7.68
C VAL A 275 26.48 12.74 6.53
N ALA A 276 26.46 11.44 6.87
CA ALA A 276 26.49 10.38 5.89
C ALA A 276 25.38 10.66 4.87
N SER A 277 25.74 10.87 3.62
CA SER A 277 24.80 11.13 2.54
C SER A 277 23.68 10.12 2.64
N ASP A 278 22.43 10.58 2.78
CA ASP A 278 21.28 9.72 3.00
C ASP A 278 21.24 8.63 1.93
N LYS A 279 21.65 7.41 2.32
CA LYS A 279 21.51 6.23 1.46
C LYS A 279 20.07 6.18 0.96
N PRO A 280 19.85 5.91 -0.33
CA PRO A 280 18.51 5.81 -0.89
C PRO A 280 17.73 4.72 -0.15
N THR A 281 16.48 5.03 0.16
CA THR A 281 15.51 4.06 0.70
C THR A 281 14.35 3.93 -0.27
N ARG A 282 13.63 2.81 -0.15
CA ARG A 282 12.40 2.53 -0.89
C ARG A 282 11.32 2.04 0.06
N ARG A 283 10.06 2.15 -0.33
CA ARG A 283 8.93 1.58 0.40
C ARG A 283 8.93 0.06 0.19
N SER A 284 8.91 -0.70 1.28
CA SER A 284 8.96 -2.17 1.27
C SER A 284 7.60 -2.76 1.63
N VAL A 285 7.02 -2.27 2.74
CA VAL A 285 5.72 -2.71 3.24
C VAL A 285 4.83 -1.49 3.41
N THR A 286 3.63 -1.56 2.86
CA THR A 286 2.57 -0.59 3.08
C THR A 286 1.69 -1.06 4.21
N TRP A 287 1.26 -0.13 5.04
CA TRP A 287 0.27 -0.37 6.07
C TRP A 287 -0.79 0.72 6.09
N LEU A 288 -2.02 0.32 6.45
CA LEU A 288 -3.15 1.22 6.66
C LEU A 288 -3.90 0.79 7.92
N VAL A 289 -4.29 1.75 8.74
CA VAL A 289 -5.20 1.53 9.87
C VAL A 289 -6.42 2.42 9.70
N TYR A 290 -7.58 1.81 9.50
CA TYR A 290 -8.80 2.56 9.28
C TYR A 290 -9.29 3.23 10.55
N LEU A 291 -9.75 4.48 10.42
CA LEU A 291 -10.22 5.31 11.53
C LEU A 291 -11.71 5.66 11.39
N ASN A 292 -12.46 5.01 10.49
CA ASN A 292 -13.87 5.29 10.26
C ASN A 292 -14.74 4.87 11.45
N ASP A 293 -15.95 5.42 11.53
CA ASP A 293 -16.92 5.10 12.58
C ASP A 293 -17.32 3.61 12.56
N ASP A 294 -17.79 3.14 13.71
CA ASP A 294 -18.11 1.72 13.92
C ASP A 294 -19.35 1.28 13.12
N ASP A 295 -20.19 2.24 12.70
CA ASP A 295 -21.37 2.04 11.86
C ASP A 295 -21.06 2.09 10.35
N TRP A 296 -19.79 2.15 9.93
CA TRP A 296 -19.41 2.18 8.51
C TRP A 296 -19.94 0.95 7.76
N ASN A 297 -20.80 1.19 6.78
CA ASN A 297 -21.35 0.17 5.91
C ASN A 297 -20.81 0.38 4.49
N ALA A 298 -19.81 -0.39 4.11
CA ALA A 298 -19.13 -0.21 2.84
C ALA A 298 -20.01 -0.45 1.60
N ASP A 299 -21.13 -1.17 1.72
CA ASP A 299 -22.12 -1.34 0.64
C ASP A 299 -22.89 -0.04 0.36
N VAL A 300 -23.03 0.83 1.39
CA VAL A 300 -23.74 2.12 1.30
C VAL A 300 -22.76 3.27 1.15
N ASP A 301 -21.66 3.23 1.90
CA ASP A 301 -20.68 4.31 2.08
C ASP A 301 -19.48 4.17 1.14
N GLY A 302 -19.36 3.06 0.42
CA GLY A 302 -18.22 2.79 -0.46
C GLY A 302 -16.88 2.80 0.28
N GLY A 303 -15.86 3.37 -0.38
CA GLY A 303 -14.54 3.58 0.22
C GLY A 303 -13.69 2.32 0.42
N HIS A 304 -14.06 1.19 -0.21
CA HIS A 304 -13.27 -0.03 -0.17
C HIS A 304 -11.83 0.23 -0.65
N LEU A 305 -10.86 -0.43 0.00
CA LEU A 305 -9.57 -0.67 -0.63
C LEU A 305 -9.71 -1.93 -1.47
N ARG A 306 -9.69 -1.78 -2.78
CA ARG A 306 -9.69 -2.89 -3.72
C ARG A 306 -8.24 -3.27 -3.99
N VAL A 307 -7.88 -4.49 -3.64
CA VAL A 307 -6.57 -5.06 -3.97
C VAL A 307 -6.72 -6.07 -5.11
N HIS A 308 -5.67 -6.18 -5.91
CA HIS A 308 -5.59 -7.09 -7.04
C HIS A 308 -4.50 -8.11 -6.73
N GLU A 309 -4.85 -9.09 -5.88
CA GLU A 309 -3.93 -10.16 -5.52
C GLU A 309 -3.69 -11.06 -6.74
N ARG A 310 -2.61 -11.84 -6.75
CA ARG A 310 -2.42 -12.83 -7.81
C ARG A 310 -3.35 -14.04 -7.62
N ALA A 311 -3.73 -14.74 -8.68
CA ALA A 311 -4.59 -15.91 -8.55
C ALA A 311 -3.92 -17.02 -7.72
N ALA A 312 -2.63 -17.28 -7.95
CA ALA A 312 -1.84 -18.28 -7.25
C ALA A 312 -0.94 -17.65 -6.17
N PHE A 313 -0.50 -18.47 -5.21
CA PHE A 313 0.48 -18.05 -4.21
C PHE A 313 1.89 -18.17 -4.79
N SER A 314 2.75 -17.18 -4.56
CA SER A 314 4.14 -17.26 -4.98
C SER A 314 4.92 -18.15 -4.02
N GLU A 315 5.60 -19.17 -4.53
CA GLU A 315 6.54 -19.98 -3.73
C GLU A 315 7.83 -19.23 -3.40
N GLN A 316 8.07 -18.10 -4.07
CA GLN A 316 9.25 -17.26 -3.89
C GLN A 316 8.88 -15.93 -3.23
N PRO A 317 9.76 -15.33 -2.42
CA PRO A 317 9.56 -13.99 -1.89
C PRO A 317 9.32 -12.96 -2.99
N VAL A 318 8.28 -12.15 -2.81
CA VAL A 318 7.90 -11.09 -3.75
C VAL A 318 8.45 -9.73 -3.33
N GLY A 319 8.20 -8.73 -4.19
CA GLY A 319 8.47 -7.33 -3.89
C GLY A 319 9.85 -6.91 -4.37
N ALA A 320 10.85 -6.96 -3.50
CA ALA A 320 12.21 -6.56 -3.83
C ALA A 320 13.23 -7.67 -3.55
N ARG A 321 14.28 -7.72 -4.38
CA ARG A 321 15.41 -8.64 -4.24
C ARG A 321 16.71 -7.86 -4.34
N GLY A 322 17.30 -7.51 -3.20
CA GLY A 322 18.50 -6.68 -3.16
C GLY A 322 18.23 -5.30 -3.76
N ALA A 323 18.87 -4.96 -4.88
CA ALA A 323 18.62 -3.72 -5.60
C ALA A 323 17.46 -3.82 -6.62
N ASP A 324 17.05 -5.04 -6.99
CA ASP A 324 16.11 -5.29 -8.06
C ASP A 324 14.68 -5.29 -7.54
N LEU A 325 13.77 -4.69 -8.31
CA LEU A 325 12.35 -4.69 -7.99
C LEU A 325 11.58 -5.67 -8.88
N GLN A 326 10.54 -6.26 -8.31
CA GLN A 326 9.57 -7.02 -9.08
C GLN A 326 8.85 -6.09 -10.05
N VAL A 327 8.75 -6.52 -11.30
CA VAL A 327 8.05 -5.80 -12.38
C VAL A 327 6.92 -6.63 -13.00
N GLY A 328 6.91 -7.93 -12.75
CA GLY A 328 5.88 -8.84 -13.25
C GLY A 328 5.86 -10.16 -12.50
N TRP A 329 5.14 -11.12 -13.07
CA TRP A 329 5.18 -12.53 -12.68
C TRP A 329 4.98 -13.44 -13.89
N LEU A 330 5.38 -14.70 -13.77
CA LEU A 330 4.97 -15.78 -14.64
C LEU A 330 3.80 -16.50 -13.96
N LYS A 331 2.61 -16.47 -14.57
CA LYS A 331 1.41 -17.14 -14.08
C LYS A 331 1.66 -18.63 -13.84
N ALA A 332 1.03 -19.20 -12.81
CA ALA A 332 1.08 -20.63 -12.57
C ALA A 332 0.49 -21.42 -13.76
N THR A 333 0.97 -22.65 -13.93
CA THR A 333 0.42 -23.67 -14.83
C THR A 333 0.30 -24.98 -14.05
N ASP A 334 -0.31 -26.01 -14.63
CA ASP A 334 -0.39 -27.34 -14.00
C ASP A 334 0.98 -27.93 -13.61
N SER A 335 2.05 -27.48 -14.29
CA SER A 335 3.42 -27.99 -14.11
C SER A 335 4.38 -27.04 -13.42
N LEU A 336 4.04 -25.75 -13.32
CA LEU A 336 4.96 -24.70 -12.87
C LEU A 336 4.24 -23.73 -11.93
N PRO A 337 4.81 -23.42 -10.76
CA PRO A 337 4.22 -22.47 -9.84
C PRO A 337 4.26 -21.05 -10.40
N GLU A 338 3.57 -20.15 -9.72
CA GLU A 338 3.72 -18.72 -9.97
C GLU A 338 5.12 -18.25 -9.58
N GLN A 339 5.74 -17.43 -10.43
CA GLN A 339 7.11 -16.96 -10.19
C GLN A 339 7.19 -15.43 -10.31
N PRO A 340 7.74 -14.71 -9.33
CA PRO A 340 7.97 -13.29 -9.46
C PRO A 340 9.06 -13.03 -10.51
N VAL A 341 8.87 -11.96 -11.29
CA VAL A 341 9.82 -11.51 -12.30
C VAL A 341 10.41 -10.18 -11.87
N PHE A 342 11.73 -10.15 -11.76
CA PHE A 342 12.50 -9.01 -11.33
C PHE A 342 13.20 -8.34 -12.51
N LEU A 343 13.42 -7.04 -12.41
CA LEU A 343 14.24 -6.27 -13.34
C LEU A 343 15.63 -6.07 -12.73
N ASP A 344 16.64 -6.68 -13.33
CA ASP A 344 18.03 -6.35 -13.04
C ASP A 344 18.42 -5.09 -13.82
N ALA A 345 18.59 -3.99 -13.10
CA ALA A 345 19.02 -2.72 -13.65
C ALA A 345 20.53 -2.46 -13.51
N SER A 346 21.29 -3.46 -13.05
CA SER A 346 22.71 -3.36 -12.68
C SER A 346 23.66 -4.08 -13.64
N LEU A 347 23.19 -4.53 -14.80
CA LEU A 347 24.02 -5.29 -15.74
C LEU A 347 25.23 -4.48 -16.23
N PRO A 348 26.41 -5.13 -16.36
CA PRO A 348 27.58 -4.52 -16.97
C PRO A 348 27.31 -4.05 -18.40
N GLY A 349 27.76 -2.84 -18.74
CA GLY A 349 27.45 -2.16 -20.00
C GLY A 349 26.37 -1.10 -19.79
N ARG A 350 26.68 0.15 -20.15
CA ARG A 350 25.82 1.31 -19.85
C ARG A 350 24.40 1.06 -20.39
N SER A 351 23.38 1.21 -19.54
CA SER A 351 21.94 1.22 -19.84
C SER A 351 21.23 -0.11 -20.14
N ASN A 352 21.88 -1.26 -19.96
CA ASN A 352 21.19 -2.55 -20.15
C ASN A 352 20.45 -3.00 -18.89
N CYS A 353 19.25 -3.55 -19.08
CA CYS A 353 18.47 -4.25 -18.07
C CYS A 353 18.14 -5.66 -18.54
N ALA A 354 17.81 -6.57 -17.63
CA ALA A 354 17.25 -7.87 -18.01
C ALA A 354 16.14 -8.29 -17.05
N LEU A 355 15.15 -9.01 -17.59
CA LEU A 355 14.16 -9.69 -16.80
C LEU A 355 14.69 -11.05 -16.35
N TYR A 356 14.43 -11.41 -15.11
CA TYR A 356 14.77 -12.73 -14.59
C TYR A 356 13.76 -13.23 -13.57
N CYS A 357 13.70 -14.54 -13.41
CA CYS A 357 13.06 -15.21 -12.28
C CYS A 357 14.10 -16.02 -11.50
N CYS A 358 13.74 -16.42 -10.29
CA CYS A 358 14.54 -17.34 -9.48
C CYS A 358 14.03 -18.77 -9.65
N GLU A 359 14.94 -19.71 -9.87
CA GLU A 359 14.68 -21.15 -9.88
C GLU A 359 15.11 -21.78 -8.56
N GLY A 360 14.35 -22.79 -8.12
CA GLY A 360 14.57 -23.54 -6.88
C GLY A 360 13.47 -23.24 -5.85
N GLY A 361 12.84 -24.28 -5.31
CA GLY A 361 11.82 -24.13 -4.26
C GLY A 361 12.38 -23.53 -2.98
N ALA A 362 11.50 -23.01 -2.12
CA ALA A 362 11.84 -22.40 -0.83
C ALA A 362 12.59 -23.33 0.16
N GLU A 363 12.82 -24.60 -0.19
CA GLU A 363 13.32 -25.63 0.72
C GLU A 363 14.82 -25.57 1.05
N THR A 364 15.62 -24.76 0.36
CA THR A 364 17.01 -24.60 0.79
C THR A 364 17.15 -23.34 1.62
N ASN A 365 17.16 -23.51 2.94
CA ASN A 365 17.68 -22.58 3.97
C ASN A 365 19.16 -22.18 3.75
N LYS A 366 19.69 -22.31 2.53
CA LYS A 366 20.96 -21.72 2.16
C LYS A 366 20.77 -20.21 2.19
N SER A 367 21.64 -19.57 2.97
CA SER A 367 21.84 -18.12 3.13
C SER A 367 21.17 -17.29 2.05
N VAL A 368 20.51 -16.19 2.44
CA VAL A 368 19.99 -15.10 1.57
C VAL A 368 21.01 -14.65 0.49
N ASN A 369 22.29 -14.97 0.66
CA ASN A 369 23.36 -14.71 -0.30
C ASN A 369 23.43 -15.71 -1.47
N ASP A 370 22.86 -16.91 -1.35
CA ASP A 370 22.77 -17.89 -2.43
C ASP A 370 21.52 -17.53 -3.24
N ASN A 371 21.74 -16.82 -4.33
CA ASN A 371 20.76 -15.96 -4.99
C ASN A 371 19.66 -16.71 -5.78
N GLY A 372 19.29 -17.91 -5.32
CA GLY A 372 18.64 -18.92 -6.14
C GLY A 372 19.44 -19.17 -7.42
N ARG A 373 19.01 -20.14 -8.23
CA ARG A 373 19.51 -20.16 -9.60
C ARG A 373 18.74 -19.12 -10.39
N ARG A 374 19.35 -17.98 -10.69
CA ARG A 374 18.74 -16.96 -11.54
C ARG A 374 18.58 -17.50 -12.97
N ARG A 375 17.36 -17.42 -13.51
CA ARG A 375 17.07 -17.67 -14.93
C ARG A 375 16.64 -16.38 -15.60
N ASN A 376 17.43 -15.95 -16.58
CA ASN A 376 17.06 -14.80 -17.42
C ASN A 376 15.91 -15.21 -18.37
N LEU A 377 14.92 -14.33 -18.50
CA LEU A 377 13.77 -14.53 -19.38
C LEU A 377 14.03 -14.06 -20.81
N GLY A 378 15.20 -13.49 -21.08
CA GLY A 378 15.61 -12.99 -22.38
C GLY A 378 17.02 -12.38 -22.33
N LYS A 379 17.47 -11.88 -23.49
CA LYS A 379 18.69 -11.09 -23.62
C LYS A 379 18.52 -9.72 -22.94
N PRO A 380 19.62 -9.12 -22.46
CA PRO A 380 19.59 -7.75 -21.97
C PRO A 380 19.05 -6.77 -23.02
N PHE A 381 18.30 -5.77 -22.58
CA PHE A 381 17.69 -4.73 -23.41
C PHE A 381 17.96 -3.34 -22.81
N PRO A 382 17.99 -2.26 -23.62
CA PRO A 382 18.19 -0.92 -23.11
C PRO A 382 17.01 -0.47 -22.24
N SER A 383 17.28 0.22 -21.13
CA SER A 383 16.22 0.84 -20.33
C SER A 383 15.46 1.86 -21.17
N ASN A 384 14.14 1.67 -21.30
CA ASN A 384 13.29 2.55 -22.10
C ASN A 384 11.98 2.86 -21.35
N PRO A 385 11.63 4.15 -21.16
CA PRO A 385 10.39 4.54 -20.47
C PRO A 385 9.13 4.08 -21.23
N GLY A 386 9.24 3.84 -22.53
CA GLY A 386 8.19 3.27 -23.36
C GLY A 386 7.73 1.89 -22.89
N LEU A 387 8.57 1.14 -22.17
CA LEU A 387 8.18 -0.15 -21.57
C LEU A 387 7.12 0.01 -20.48
N PHE A 388 7.06 1.18 -19.84
CA PHE A 388 6.04 1.50 -18.84
C PHE A 388 4.81 2.18 -19.46
N LEU A 389 4.97 2.85 -20.59
CA LEU A 389 3.92 3.68 -21.20
C LEU A 389 3.15 2.99 -22.33
N ALA A 390 3.78 2.04 -23.01
CA ALA A 390 3.22 1.42 -24.20
C ALA A 390 2.65 0.04 -23.86
N GLY A 391 1.32 -0.07 -23.84
CA GLY A 391 0.66 -1.25 -24.41
C GLY A 391 0.30 -2.43 -23.50
N GLY A 392 0.47 -2.33 -22.18
CA GLY A 392 0.05 -3.40 -21.26
C GLY A 392 0.78 -4.72 -21.50
N ASP A 393 0.22 -5.80 -20.96
CA ASP A 393 0.80 -7.15 -21.01
C ASP A 393 1.22 -7.61 -22.41
N ALA A 394 0.36 -7.42 -23.42
CA ALA A 394 0.63 -7.89 -24.77
C ALA A 394 1.92 -7.30 -25.35
N LEU A 395 2.16 -6.01 -25.14
CA LEU A 395 3.39 -5.38 -25.62
C LEU A 395 4.59 -5.85 -24.79
N ALA A 396 4.44 -5.95 -23.47
CA ALA A 396 5.50 -6.38 -22.59
C ALA A 396 5.98 -7.81 -22.94
N ARG A 397 5.05 -8.74 -23.17
CA ARG A 397 5.35 -10.12 -23.62
C ARG A 397 6.14 -10.13 -24.94
N ASN A 398 5.70 -9.33 -25.92
CA ASN A 398 6.34 -9.26 -27.23
C ASN A 398 7.73 -8.62 -27.20
N LEU A 399 7.88 -7.49 -26.49
CA LEU A 399 9.13 -6.73 -26.50
C LEU A 399 10.15 -7.24 -25.48
N LEU A 400 9.72 -7.56 -24.26
CA LEU A 400 10.63 -7.87 -23.16
C LEU A 400 11.04 -9.34 -23.10
N ILE A 401 10.22 -10.23 -23.66
CA ILE A 401 10.49 -11.67 -23.64
C ILE A 401 10.74 -12.16 -25.05
N ARG A 402 9.75 -12.14 -25.95
CA ARG A 402 9.90 -12.72 -27.30
C ARG A 402 11.03 -12.07 -28.11
N ALA A 403 11.01 -10.74 -28.27
CA ALA A 403 12.04 -10.02 -29.01
C ALA A 403 13.43 -10.11 -28.35
N ALA A 404 13.47 -10.31 -27.02
CA ALA A 404 14.68 -10.58 -26.28
C ALA A 404 15.19 -12.03 -26.43
N GLY A 405 14.49 -12.90 -27.19
CA GLY A 405 14.85 -14.30 -27.38
C GLY A 405 14.49 -15.21 -26.19
N GLY A 406 13.53 -14.78 -25.37
CA GLY A 406 12.91 -15.60 -24.33
C GLY A 406 12.04 -16.72 -24.90
N SER A 407 11.63 -17.65 -24.03
CA SER A 407 10.76 -18.76 -24.45
C SER A 407 9.32 -18.29 -24.68
N GLU A 408 8.62 -18.91 -25.63
CA GLU A 408 7.20 -18.63 -25.87
C GLU A 408 6.35 -18.92 -24.64
N SER A 409 6.69 -19.98 -23.89
CA SER A 409 5.99 -20.34 -22.65
C SER A 409 6.13 -19.25 -21.57
N ASP A 410 7.31 -18.66 -21.38
CA ASP A 410 7.46 -17.55 -20.45
C ASP A 410 6.68 -16.32 -20.93
N ALA A 411 6.68 -16.05 -22.24
CA ALA A 411 5.95 -14.94 -22.82
C ALA A 411 4.43 -15.07 -22.62
N GLU A 412 3.86 -16.27 -22.78
CA GLU A 412 2.43 -16.50 -22.55
C GLU A 412 2.03 -16.35 -21.08
N ARG A 413 2.93 -16.72 -20.17
CA ARG A 413 2.71 -16.67 -18.72
C ARG A 413 2.98 -15.29 -18.13
N PHE A 414 3.75 -14.43 -18.79
CA PHE A 414 4.19 -13.17 -18.21
C PHE A 414 3.07 -12.14 -18.07
N HIS A 415 2.98 -11.52 -16.90
CA HIS A 415 2.04 -10.45 -16.57
C HIS A 415 2.76 -9.34 -15.81
N LEU A 416 2.46 -8.07 -16.13
CA LEU A 416 3.05 -6.91 -15.45
C LEU A 416 2.31 -6.60 -14.15
N VAL A 417 3.04 -6.26 -13.08
CA VAL A 417 2.41 -5.93 -11.79
C VAL A 417 1.42 -4.78 -11.92
N ASP A 418 1.84 -3.70 -12.57
CA ASP A 418 1.00 -2.53 -12.80
C ASP A 418 0.82 -2.31 -14.30
N ALA A 419 0.17 -3.25 -14.98
CA ALA A 419 -0.12 -3.14 -16.40
C ALA A 419 -0.94 -1.86 -16.65
N PRO A 420 -0.43 -0.88 -17.45
CA PRO A 420 -1.15 0.35 -17.69
C PRO A 420 -2.49 0.04 -18.36
N LYS A 421 -3.57 0.35 -17.65
CA LYS A 421 -4.91 0.25 -18.20
C LYS A 421 -5.06 1.28 -19.32
N SER A 422 -5.26 0.79 -20.55
CA SER A 422 -5.48 1.66 -21.71
C SER A 422 -6.72 2.53 -21.50
N ALA A 423 -6.83 3.69 -22.17
CA ALA A 423 -8.06 4.49 -22.10
C ALA A 423 -9.32 3.70 -22.50
N ALA A 424 -9.15 2.68 -23.36
CA ALA A 424 -10.21 1.78 -23.78
C ALA A 424 -10.73 0.88 -22.64
N SER A 425 -9.88 0.49 -21.69
CA SER A 425 -10.29 -0.33 -20.53
C SER A 425 -11.39 0.31 -19.68
N ARG A 426 -11.52 1.65 -19.71
CA ARG A 426 -12.60 2.38 -19.02
C ARG A 426 -13.98 2.10 -19.59
N TYR A 427 -14.06 1.62 -20.83
CA TYR A 427 -15.30 1.28 -21.51
C TYR A 427 -15.55 -0.23 -21.51
N LEU A 428 -14.60 -1.04 -21.04
CA LEU A 428 -14.80 -2.46 -20.84
C LEU A 428 -15.55 -2.70 -19.53
N PRO A 429 -16.34 -3.79 -19.43
CA PRO A 429 -16.92 -4.19 -18.16
C PRO A 429 -15.84 -4.29 -17.09
N SER A 430 -16.19 -3.92 -15.85
CA SER A 430 -15.30 -4.17 -14.71
C SER A 430 -14.90 -5.64 -14.71
N PRO A 431 -13.61 -5.97 -14.54
CA PRO A 431 -13.18 -7.35 -14.44
C PRO A 431 -13.95 -8.05 -13.33
N GLY A 432 -14.25 -9.32 -13.55
CA GLY A 432 -14.83 -10.17 -12.51
C GLY A 432 -13.87 -10.38 -11.34
N PRO A 433 -14.24 -11.24 -10.37
CA PRO A 433 -13.38 -11.54 -9.24
C PRO A 433 -12.01 -12.13 -9.63
N GLU A 434 -11.88 -12.66 -10.84
CA GLU A 434 -10.66 -13.28 -11.40
C GLU A 434 -9.75 -12.27 -12.15
N GLY A 435 -10.07 -10.98 -12.14
CA GLY A 435 -9.34 -9.98 -12.92
C GLY A 435 -9.68 -10.01 -14.41
N GLU A 436 -8.91 -9.28 -15.22
CA GLU A 436 -9.16 -9.17 -16.67
C GLU A 436 -8.74 -10.43 -17.45
N ASP A 437 -7.74 -11.18 -16.97
CA ASP A 437 -7.14 -12.31 -17.67
C ASP A 437 -7.08 -13.61 -16.85
N GLY A 438 -7.83 -13.68 -15.73
CA GLY A 438 -7.81 -14.82 -14.80
C GLY A 438 -6.55 -14.92 -13.93
N GLY A 439 -5.59 -14.00 -14.11
CA GLY A 439 -4.33 -13.98 -13.37
C GLY A 439 -4.41 -13.33 -11.99
N GLU A 440 -5.54 -12.72 -11.65
CA GLU A 440 -5.72 -11.95 -10.43
C GLU A 440 -6.90 -12.46 -9.60
N ARG A 441 -6.92 -12.06 -8.33
CA ARG A 441 -8.04 -12.18 -7.42
C ARG A 441 -8.32 -10.80 -6.86
N VAL A 442 -9.47 -10.25 -7.24
CA VAL A 442 -9.93 -8.95 -6.76
C VAL A 442 -10.55 -9.12 -5.39
N LEU A 443 -10.04 -8.38 -4.39
CA LEU A 443 -10.57 -8.38 -3.04
C LEU A 443 -10.87 -6.96 -2.60
N ASP A 444 -12.12 -6.72 -2.21
CA ASP A 444 -12.59 -5.44 -1.67
C ASP A 444 -12.57 -5.49 -0.14
N ILE A 445 -11.72 -4.67 0.46
CA ILE A 445 -11.54 -4.58 1.92
C ILE A 445 -12.36 -3.40 2.44
N PRO A 446 -13.38 -3.63 3.29
CA PRO A 446 -14.19 -2.56 3.85
C PRO A 446 -13.35 -1.73 4.82
N PRO A 447 -13.47 -0.39 4.82
CA PRO A 447 -12.60 0.46 5.62
C PRO A 447 -13.07 0.57 7.07
N LYS A 448 -13.31 -0.55 7.76
CA LYS A 448 -13.85 -0.57 9.13
C LYS A 448 -12.82 -0.09 10.16
N GLY A 449 -13.24 0.80 11.07
CA GLY A 449 -12.40 1.35 12.14
C GLY A 449 -11.61 0.28 12.90
N GLY A 450 -10.35 0.57 13.19
CA GLY A 450 -9.43 -0.30 13.93
C GLY A 450 -8.86 -1.49 13.14
N THR A 451 -9.21 -1.63 11.87
CA THR A 451 -8.65 -2.68 11.00
C THR A 451 -7.28 -2.26 10.47
N LEU A 452 -6.27 -3.09 10.70
CA LEU A 452 -4.94 -2.98 10.09
C LEU A 452 -4.90 -3.77 8.77
N VAL A 453 -4.41 -3.14 7.71
CA VAL A 453 -4.13 -3.75 6.41
C VAL A 453 -2.64 -3.65 6.15
N LEU A 454 -2.02 -4.74 5.71
CA LEU A 454 -0.60 -4.85 5.39
C LEU A 454 -0.41 -5.49 4.01
N PHE A 455 0.48 -4.95 3.18
CA PHE A 455 0.89 -5.58 1.93
C PHE A 455 2.28 -5.09 1.49
N ASP A 456 2.92 -5.86 0.61
CA ASP A 456 4.20 -5.49 0.01
C ASP A 456 4.01 -4.35 -1.02
N SER A 457 4.74 -3.24 -0.84
CA SER A 457 4.53 -1.98 -1.58
C SER A 457 4.80 -2.09 -3.07
N VAL A 458 5.61 -3.07 -3.49
CA VAL A 458 6.06 -3.24 -4.88
C VAL A 458 5.13 -4.19 -5.63
N SER A 459 4.64 -5.24 -4.95
CA SER A 459 4.05 -6.39 -5.62
C SER A 459 2.52 -6.47 -5.59
N LEU A 460 1.84 -5.61 -4.83
CA LEU A 460 0.38 -5.62 -4.72
C LEU A 460 -0.28 -4.36 -5.32
N PRO A 461 -0.83 -4.46 -6.54
CA PRO A 461 -1.64 -3.39 -7.12
C PRO A 461 -2.93 -3.20 -6.35
N HIS A 462 -3.32 -1.95 -6.14
CA HIS A 462 -4.51 -1.61 -5.37
C HIS A 462 -5.08 -0.26 -5.76
N GLU A 463 -6.35 -0.04 -5.42
CA GLU A 463 -7.09 1.20 -5.63
C GLU A 463 -8.03 1.48 -4.45
N VAL A 464 -8.35 2.75 -4.23
CA VAL A 464 -9.37 3.15 -3.26
C VAL A 464 -10.63 3.51 -4.04
N LEU A 465 -11.69 2.75 -3.85
CA LEU A 465 -12.99 3.04 -4.45
C LEU A 465 -13.58 4.31 -3.84
N ALA A 466 -14.45 4.99 -4.59
CA ALA A 466 -15.08 6.22 -4.14
C ALA A 466 -15.85 6.00 -2.84
N SER A 467 -15.69 6.89 -1.86
CA SER A 467 -16.61 6.96 -0.72
C SER A 467 -17.92 7.65 -1.14
N VAL A 468 -19.02 7.30 -0.48
CA VAL A 468 -20.36 7.77 -0.78
C VAL A 468 -20.94 8.39 0.49
N GLY A 469 -21.44 9.63 0.38
CA GLY A 469 -22.18 10.31 1.44
C GLY A 469 -21.37 10.76 2.67
N ARG A 470 -20.20 10.17 2.96
CA ARG A 470 -19.37 10.52 4.12
C ARG A 470 -17.87 10.43 3.86
N GLU A 471 -17.10 11.03 4.77
CA GLU A 471 -15.63 11.10 4.70
C GLU A 471 -14.99 9.80 5.20
N ARG A 472 -13.96 9.34 4.49
CA ARG A 472 -13.16 8.16 4.86
C ARG A 472 -11.82 8.60 5.44
N LEU A 473 -11.50 8.10 6.63
CA LEU A 473 -10.26 8.38 7.37
C LEU A 473 -9.42 7.12 7.59
N ALA A 474 -8.10 7.28 7.48
CA ALA A 474 -7.13 6.26 7.85
C ALA A 474 -5.82 6.88 8.33
N ALA A 475 -5.10 6.18 9.21
CA ALA A 475 -3.67 6.37 9.36
C ALA A 475 -2.97 5.48 8.34
N THR A 476 -2.05 6.02 7.55
CA THR A 476 -1.38 5.30 6.47
C THR A 476 0.11 5.53 6.53
N GLY A 477 0.88 4.51 6.16
CA GLY A 477 2.30 4.68 6.03
C GLY A 477 3.05 3.54 5.38
N TRP A 478 4.36 3.74 5.31
CA TRP A 478 5.27 2.82 4.66
C TRP A 478 6.46 2.52 5.57
N PHE A 479 6.80 1.25 5.66
CA PHE A 479 8.10 0.82 6.16
C PHE A 479 9.11 0.83 5.03
N HIS A 480 10.20 1.56 5.25
CA HIS A 480 11.25 1.69 4.26
C HIS A 480 12.32 0.63 4.44
N GLU A 481 13.00 0.30 3.35
CA GLU A 481 14.22 -0.48 3.37
C GLU A 481 15.33 0.24 2.60
N MET A 482 16.59 -0.02 2.97
CA MET A 482 17.73 0.51 2.24
C MET A 482 17.81 -0.10 0.83
N VAL A 483 18.05 0.75 -0.16
CA VAL A 483 18.42 0.30 -1.51
C VAL A 483 19.93 0.09 -1.52
N TYR A 484 20.36 -1.16 -1.66
CA TYR A 484 21.78 -1.46 -1.81
C TYR A 484 22.30 -0.90 -3.14
N PRO A 485 23.48 -0.26 -3.16
CA PRO A 485 24.10 0.12 -4.42
C PRO A 485 24.35 -1.12 -5.28
N PRO A 486 24.19 -1.01 -6.61
CA PRO A 486 24.63 -2.03 -7.55
C PRO A 486 26.08 -2.48 -7.25
N GLY A 487 26.32 -3.77 -7.11
CA GLY A 487 27.66 -4.35 -6.92
C GLY A 487 28.16 -4.41 -5.48
N VAL A 488 27.45 -3.83 -4.50
CA VAL A 488 27.70 -4.13 -3.07
C VAL A 488 26.82 -5.32 -2.70
N HIS A 489 27.19 -6.51 -3.17
CA HIS A 489 26.68 -7.72 -2.53
C HIS A 489 27.19 -7.68 -1.11
N SER A 490 26.28 -7.68 -0.12
CA SER A 490 26.67 -7.73 1.28
C SER A 490 27.39 -9.06 1.51
N SER A 491 28.72 -9.02 1.42
CA SER A 491 29.60 -10.05 1.96
C SER A 491 29.58 -10.08 3.49
N GLN A 492 28.67 -9.33 4.12
CA GLN A 492 28.29 -9.51 5.52
C GLN A 492 27.56 -10.85 5.64
N THR A 493 28.36 -11.90 5.75
CA THR A 493 28.06 -13.11 6.52
C THR A 493 27.40 -12.67 7.83
N ILE A 494 26.17 -13.12 8.04
CA ILE A 494 25.44 -13.03 9.32
C ILE A 494 26.15 -13.91 10.34
#